data_AF-A0A659UME7-F1
#
_entry.id   AF-A0A659UME7-F1
#
_cell.length_a   1.000
_cell.length_b   1.000
_cell.length_c   1.000
_cell.angle_alpha   90.00
_cell.angle_beta   90.00
_cell.angle_gamma   90.00
#
_symmetry.space_group_name_H-M   'P 1'
#
loop_
_entity.id
_entity.type
_entity.pdbx_description
1 polymer ?
#
loop_
_entity_poly.entity_id
_entity_poly.type
_entity_poly.pdbx_seq_one_letter_code
_entity_poly.pdbx_strand_id
1 'polypeptide(L)'
;MKTKLLASVLAGVLISACSGSSSPFDGKSPEEVAMFIFGGFQKGTVRKDKDFELKVLASQDKPLVLTINGSAQGQSRDVATFSVTDQGNCSFLYSVVDKGDQNTFGTWQARIDLSGLTDAKLVYGGPTDSIALSGSKIQCLASGRRECEWMGKNFAKGTMVRFGPIDLDE
;
A
#
# COMPACT_ATOMS: atom_id res chain seq x y z
N MET A 1 -5.98 19.83 7.21
CA MET A 1 -5.95 19.33 8.61
C MET A 1 -5.99 17.79 8.73
N LYS A 2 -6.08 17.01 7.65
CA LYS A 2 -6.41 15.56 7.69
C LYS A 2 -5.21 14.58 7.69
N THR A 3 -4.06 14.96 7.13
CA THR A 3 -2.87 14.06 6.98
C THR A 3 -2.11 13.78 8.28
N LYS A 4 -2.12 14.69 9.26
CA LYS A 4 -1.47 14.47 10.57
C LYS A 4 -2.29 13.58 11.51
N LEU A 5 -3.61 13.51 11.33
CA LEU A 5 -4.50 12.58 12.03
C LEU A 5 -4.37 11.14 11.50
N LEU A 6 -3.89 10.94 10.26
CA LEU A 6 -3.65 9.62 9.69
C LEU A 6 -2.50 8.89 10.41
N ALA A 7 -1.37 9.55 10.69
CA ALA A 7 -0.17 8.89 11.23
C ALA A 7 -0.37 8.22 12.61
N SER A 8 -0.89 8.98 13.59
CA SER A 8 -1.10 8.48 14.96
C SER A 8 -2.28 7.50 15.06
N VAL A 9 -3.29 7.63 14.20
CA VAL A 9 -4.35 6.62 14.05
C VAL A 9 -3.79 5.35 13.41
N LEU A 10 -2.90 5.47 12.40
CA LEU A 10 -2.30 4.33 11.70
C LEU A 10 -1.57 3.36 12.64
N ALA A 11 -0.72 3.86 13.56
CA ALA A 11 0.03 3.01 14.47
C ALA A 11 -0.90 2.27 15.45
N GLY A 12 -1.87 2.99 16.05
CA GLY A 12 -2.86 2.39 16.95
C GLY A 12 -3.76 1.36 16.27
N VAL A 13 -4.11 1.59 15.00
CA VAL A 13 -4.89 0.62 14.20
C VAL A 13 -4.07 -0.62 13.90
N LEU A 14 -2.82 -0.46 13.44
CA LEU A 14 -2.00 -1.60 13.05
C LEU A 14 -1.77 -2.54 14.23
N ILE A 15 -1.53 -1.97 15.42
CA ILE A 15 -1.37 -2.74 16.66
C ILE A 15 -2.70 -3.39 17.09
N SER A 16 -3.85 -2.72 16.94
CA SER A 16 -5.14 -3.31 17.31
C SER A 16 -5.62 -4.39 16.33
N ALA A 17 -5.39 -4.23 15.03
CA ALA A 17 -5.64 -5.25 14.00
C ALA A 17 -4.76 -6.50 14.21
N CYS A 18 -3.53 -6.27 14.66
CA CYS A 18 -2.59 -7.29 15.11
C CYS A 18 -3.02 -8.06 16.37
N SER A 19 -3.74 -7.40 17.28
CA SER A 19 -4.07 -7.92 18.61
C SER A 19 -5.44 -8.63 18.67
N GLY A 20 -6.12 -8.81 17.53
CA GLY A 20 -7.44 -9.45 17.46
C GLY A 20 -8.60 -8.65 18.10
N SER A 21 -8.33 -7.42 18.57
CA SER A 21 -9.37 -6.49 19.04
C SER A 21 -10.12 -5.90 17.85
N SER A 22 -11.42 -5.61 18.04
CA SER A 22 -12.29 -4.98 17.04
C SER A 22 -11.57 -3.83 16.32
N SER A 23 -11.31 -4.01 15.01
CA SER A 23 -10.64 -3.02 14.18
C SER A 23 -11.40 -1.68 14.26
N PRO A 24 -10.71 -0.56 14.49
CA PRO A 24 -11.33 0.78 14.50
C PRO A 24 -11.82 1.21 13.10
N PHE A 25 -11.58 0.41 12.06
CA PHE A 25 -12.16 0.61 10.74
C PHE A 25 -13.40 -0.28 10.58
N ASP A 26 -14.57 0.33 10.73
CA ASP A 26 -15.92 -0.25 10.55
C ASP A 26 -15.96 -1.41 9.54
N GLY A 27 -15.87 -2.65 10.03
CA GLY A 27 -16.02 -3.87 9.22
C GLY A 27 -14.91 -4.14 8.20
N LYS A 28 -13.76 -3.46 8.26
CA LYS A 28 -12.62 -3.67 7.35
C LYS A 28 -11.74 -4.84 7.79
N SER A 29 -11.32 -5.64 6.82
CA SER A 29 -10.36 -6.72 7.02
C SER A 29 -8.93 -6.18 7.30
N PRO A 30 -8.07 -6.96 7.97
CA PRO A 30 -6.66 -6.62 8.14
C PRO A 30 -5.96 -6.32 6.81
N GLU A 31 -6.27 -7.07 5.76
CA GLU A 31 -5.69 -6.87 4.43
C GLU A 31 -6.13 -5.55 3.78
N GLU A 32 -7.38 -5.12 3.96
CA GLU A 32 -7.85 -3.81 3.48
C GLU A 32 -7.14 -2.66 4.19
N VAL A 33 -6.98 -2.77 5.50
CA VAL A 33 -6.25 -1.77 6.30
C VAL A 33 -4.78 -1.73 5.85
N ALA A 34 -4.13 -2.89 5.76
CA ALA A 34 -2.75 -3.01 5.29
C ALA A 34 -2.58 -2.48 3.85
N MET A 35 -3.50 -2.77 2.93
CA MET A 35 -3.47 -2.26 1.55
C MET A 35 -3.55 -0.73 1.50
N PHE A 36 -4.43 -0.15 2.32
CA PHE A 36 -4.52 1.30 2.42
C PHE A 36 -3.24 1.93 3.00
N ILE A 37 -2.62 1.27 3.97
CA ILE A 37 -1.41 1.76 4.62
C ILE A 37 -0.19 1.65 3.69
N PHE A 38 0.02 0.48 3.09
CA PHE A 38 1.20 0.16 2.27
C PHE A 38 1.09 0.72 0.86
N GLY A 39 -0.07 0.53 0.23
CA GLY A 39 -0.31 0.96 -1.15
C GLY A 39 -0.97 2.34 -1.25
N GLY A 40 -1.70 2.77 -0.23
CA GLY A 40 -2.50 4.00 -0.32
C GLY A 40 -3.82 3.82 -1.05
N PHE A 41 -4.24 2.58 -1.32
CA PHE A 41 -5.41 2.28 -2.14
C PHE A 41 -6.58 1.74 -1.34
N GLN A 42 -7.78 2.09 -1.78
CA GLN A 42 -9.04 1.53 -1.30
C GLN A 42 -9.87 1.08 -2.51
N LYS A 43 -10.55 -0.07 -2.39
CA LYS A 43 -11.50 -0.54 -3.41
C LYS A 43 -12.54 0.55 -3.69
N GLY A 44 -12.78 0.81 -4.97
CA GLY A 44 -13.77 1.79 -5.44
C GLY A 44 -13.25 3.22 -5.52
N THR A 45 -11.99 3.48 -5.16
CA THR A 45 -11.38 4.80 -5.41
C THR A 45 -11.34 5.08 -6.91
N VAL A 46 -11.84 6.24 -7.31
CA VAL A 46 -11.81 6.73 -8.69
C VAL A 46 -11.18 8.11 -8.71
N ARG A 47 -10.22 8.35 -9.61
CA ARG A 47 -9.74 9.69 -9.97
C ARG A 47 -9.97 9.92 -11.43
N LYS A 48 -10.51 11.09 -11.75
CA LYS A 48 -10.79 11.48 -13.11
C LYS A 48 -10.16 12.84 -13.36
N ASP A 49 -9.35 12.90 -14.40
CA ASP A 49 -8.87 14.13 -15.02
C ASP A 49 -9.57 14.27 -16.38
N LYS A 50 -9.34 15.39 -17.08
CA LYS A 50 -10.04 15.78 -18.31
C LYS A 50 -10.07 14.68 -19.37
N ASP A 51 -8.95 13.97 -19.55
CA ASP A 51 -8.77 12.97 -20.61
C ASP A 51 -8.38 11.57 -20.06
N PHE A 52 -8.37 11.41 -18.73
CA PHE A 52 -7.83 10.23 -18.07
C PHE A 52 -8.63 9.86 -16.81
N GLU A 53 -8.82 8.57 -16.57
CA GLU A 53 -9.49 8.04 -15.39
C GLU A 53 -8.70 6.88 -14.79
N LEU A 54 -8.47 6.91 -13.48
CA LEU A 54 -7.94 5.81 -12.69
C LEU A 54 -9.03 5.23 -11.80
N LYS A 55 -9.18 3.92 -11.80
CA LYS A 55 -10.10 3.18 -10.93
C LYS A 55 -9.34 2.10 -10.18
N VAL A 56 -9.57 2.02 -8.87
CA VAL A 56 -9.10 0.92 -8.03
C VAL A 56 -10.22 -0.11 -7.92
N LEU A 57 -10.05 -1.24 -8.61
CA LEU A 57 -11.01 -2.34 -8.65
C LEU A 57 -10.51 -3.45 -7.73
N ALA A 58 -11.40 -4.10 -6.97
CA ALA A 58 -11.04 -5.35 -6.29
C ALA A 58 -11.21 -6.51 -7.25
N SER A 59 -10.18 -7.32 -7.36
CA SER A 59 -10.16 -8.53 -8.19
C SER A 59 -10.37 -9.80 -7.35
N GLN A 60 -10.04 -9.75 -6.06
CA GLN A 60 -10.18 -10.85 -5.11
C GLN A 60 -10.14 -10.29 -3.67
N ASP A 61 -10.91 -10.86 -2.75
CA ASP A 61 -10.95 -10.38 -1.35
C ASP A 61 -9.95 -11.12 -0.43
N LYS A 62 -9.59 -12.38 -0.73
CA LYS A 62 -8.58 -13.17 0.02
C LYS A 62 -7.72 -14.05 -0.90
N PRO A 63 -6.40 -13.80 -1.02
CA PRO A 63 -5.73 -12.56 -0.59
C PRO A 63 -6.42 -11.33 -1.19
N LEU A 64 -6.32 -10.18 -0.52
CA LEU A 64 -6.89 -8.96 -1.08
C LEU A 64 -6.05 -8.56 -2.29
N VAL A 65 -6.68 -8.49 -3.46
CA VAL A 65 -6.06 -8.06 -4.71
C VAL A 65 -6.82 -6.86 -5.24
N LEU A 66 -6.12 -5.73 -5.37
CA LEU A 66 -6.62 -4.52 -6.00
C LEU A 66 -5.90 -4.27 -7.32
N THR A 67 -6.65 -4.03 -8.38
CA THR A 67 -6.13 -3.66 -9.71
C THR A 67 -6.42 -2.19 -9.97
N ILE A 68 -5.37 -1.44 -10.32
CA ILE A 68 -5.49 -0.08 -10.83
C ILE A 68 -5.73 -0.19 -12.32
N ASN A 69 -6.92 0.22 -12.75
CA ASN A 69 -7.31 0.33 -14.13
C ASN A 69 -7.22 1.80 -14.58
N GLY A 70 -6.53 2.06 -15.68
CA GLY A 70 -6.43 3.37 -16.30
C GLY A 70 -7.20 3.42 -17.60
N SER A 71 -7.97 4.49 -17.81
CA SER A 71 -8.76 4.71 -19.01
C SER A 71 -8.43 6.07 -19.62
N ALA A 72 -8.12 6.11 -20.91
CA ALA A 72 -7.89 7.33 -21.67
C ALA A 72 -8.50 7.19 -23.07
N GLN A 73 -9.18 8.22 -23.56
CA GLN A 73 -9.73 8.25 -24.93
C GLN A 73 -10.58 7.00 -25.30
N GLY A 74 -11.31 6.45 -24.32
CA GLY A 74 -12.15 5.26 -24.52
C GLY A 74 -11.41 3.91 -24.48
N GLN A 75 -10.09 3.90 -24.28
CA GLN A 75 -9.32 2.68 -24.06
C GLN A 75 -9.03 2.51 -22.57
N SER A 76 -9.40 1.35 -22.02
CA SER A 76 -9.13 0.96 -20.64
C SER A 76 -8.08 -0.15 -20.61
N ARG A 77 -7.13 -0.05 -19.68
CA ARG A 77 -6.10 -1.06 -19.44
C ARG A 77 -5.75 -1.15 -17.96
N ASP A 78 -5.37 -2.34 -17.53
CA ASP A 78 -4.80 -2.52 -16.20
C ASP A 78 -3.39 -1.93 -16.17
N VAL A 79 -3.14 -1.10 -15.17
CA VAL A 79 -1.87 -0.38 -14.99
C VAL A 79 -0.99 -1.13 -14.00
N ALA A 80 -1.56 -1.58 -12.87
CA ALA A 80 -0.84 -2.34 -11.87
C ALA A 80 -1.81 -3.15 -11.02
N THR A 81 -1.31 -4.25 -10.45
CA THR A 81 -2.01 -5.06 -9.46
C THR A 81 -1.24 -5.02 -8.15
N PHE A 82 -1.97 -4.81 -7.06
CA PHE A 82 -1.47 -4.82 -5.69
C PHE A 82 -2.14 -5.95 -4.95
N SER A 83 -1.38 -6.72 -4.16
CA SER A 83 -1.95 -7.75 -3.31
C SER A 83 -1.43 -7.67 -1.89
N VAL A 84 -2.30 -7.89 -0.91
CA VAL A 84 -1.96 -8.10 0.48
C VAL A 84 -2.50 -9.44 0.94
N THR A 85 -1.64 -10.24 1.57
CA THR A 85 -2.02 -11.47 2.27
C THR A 85 -1.62 -11.35 3.74
N ASP A 86 -2.56 -11.58 4.66
CA ASP A 86 -2.23 -11.76 6.07
C ASP A 86 -1.50 -13.11 6.25
N GLN A 87 -0.32 -13.08 6.84
CA GLN A 87 0.49 -14.26 7.18
C GLN A 87 0.37 -14.63 8.68
N GLY A 88 -0.49 -13.94 9.43
CA GLY A 88 -0.64 -14.07 10.87
C GLY A 88 0.47 -13.35 11.65
N ASN A 89 0.28 -13.23 12.97
CA ASN A 89 1.26 -12.62 13.88
C ASN A 89 1.80 -11.27 13.40
N CYS A 90 0.92 -10.36 12.94
CA CYS A 90 1.28 -9.05 12.42
C CYS A 90 2.14 -9.05 11.14
N SER A 91 2.23 -10.17 10.44
CA SER A 91 3.04 -10.28 9.24
C SER A 91 2.16 -10.26 8.00
N PHE A 92 2.52 -9.42 7.02
CA PHE A 92 1.81 -9.29 5.76
C PHE A 92 2.75 -9.55 4.59
N LEU A 93 2.24 -10.24 3.57
CA LEU A 93 2.88 -10.32 2.27
C LEU A 93 2.26 -9.27 1.35
N TYR A 94 3.06 -8.28 0.96
CA TYR A 94 2.66 -7.23 0.03
C TYR A 94 3.34 -7.45 -1.32
N SER A 95 2.56 -7.43 -2.41
CA SER A 95 3.11 -7.56 -3.77
C SER A 95 2.56 -6.48 -4.68
N VAL A 96 3.40 -6.08 -5.63
CA VAL A 96 3.09 -5.13 -6.69
C VAL A 96 3.47 -5.80 -8.02
N VAL A 97 2.57 -5.76 -8.99
CA VAL A 97 2.80 -6.24 -10.34
C VAL A 97 2.46 -5.10 -11.29
N ASP A 98 3.48 -4.51 -11.92
CA ASP A 98 3.29 -3.53 -12.99
C ASP A 98 2.72 -4.25 -14.22
N LYS A 99 1.61 -3.73 -14.76
CA LYS A 99 0.94 -4.24 -15.97
C LYS A 99 1.12 -3.31 -17.16
N GLY A 100 1.69 -2.11 -16.96
CA GLY A 100 2.04 -1.17 -18.01
C GLY A 100 3.47 -1.36 -18.53
N ASP A 101 4.02 -0.31 -19.15
CA ASP A 101 5.46 -0.24 -19.43
C ASP A 101 6.20 -0.21 -18.09
N GLN A 102 7.04 -1.23 -17.86
CA GLN A 102 7.67 -1.70 -16.61
C GLN A 102 8.51 -0.69 -15.78
N ASN A 103 8.17 0.60 -15.76
CA ASN A 103 8.95 1.68 -15.16
C ASN A 103 8.16 2.52 -14.15
N THR A 104 6.87 2.23 -13.91
CA THR A 104 6.02 3.13 -13.08
C THR A 104 5.90 2.62 -11.65
N PHE A 105 5.52 1.34 -11.47
CA PHE A 105 5.33 0.74 -10.15
C PHE A 105 6.44 -0.27 -9.82
N GLY A 106 7.02 -0.86 -10.87
CA GLY A 106 7.89 -2.02 -10.75
C GLY A 106 7.11 -3.28 -10.37
N THR A 107 7.77 -4.42 -10.46
CA THR A 107 7.19 -5.69 -9.99
C THR A 107 8.01 -6.22 -8.85
N TRP A 108 7.43 -6.35 -7.66
CA TRP A 108 8.15 -6.75 -6.46
C TRP A 108 7.24 -7.26 -5.37
N GLN A 109 7.84 -7.93 -4.40
CA GLN A 109 7.17 -8.49 -3.24
C GLN A 109 8.00 -8.23 -1.99
N ALA A 110 7.33 -7.82 -0.91
CA ALA A 110 7.94 -7.64 0.39
C ALA A 110 7.10 -8.33 1.48
N ARG A 111 7.80 -8.90 2.45
CA ARG A 111 7.23 -9.27 3.75
C ARG A 111 7.36 -8.08 4.68
N ILE A 112 6.27 -7.73 5.35
CA ILE A 112 6.20 -6.63 6.31
C ILE A 112 5.75 -7.24 7.64
N ASP A 113 6.64 -7.27 8.62
CA ASP A 113 6.38 -7.73 9.98
C ASP A 113 6.23 -6.52 10.90
N LEU A 114 5.02 -6.34 11.43
CA LEU A 114 4.63 -5.25 12.31
C LEU A 114 4.63 -5.65 13.80
N SER A 115 5.09 -6.84 14.16
CA SER A 115 5.09 -7.32 15.56
C SER A 115 5.89 -6.41 16.50
N GLY A 116 6.89 -5.70 15.99
CA GLY A 116 7.69 -4.72 16.71
C GLY A 116 7.29 -3.26 16.46
N LEU A 117 6.16 -2.99 15.80
CA LEU A 117 5.77 -1.63 15.43
C LEU A 117 5.59 -0.74 16.67
N THR A 118 6.32 0.36 16.72
CA THR A 118 6.23 1.35 17.80
C THR A 118 5.63 2.67 17.35
N ASP A 119 5.73 3.00 16.06
CA ASP A 119 5.24 4.25 15.49
C ASP A 119 5.05 4.11 13.97
N ALA A 120 4.09 4.84 13.40
CA ALA A 120 3.81 4.88 11.97
C ALA A 120 3.59 6.34 11.53
N LYS A 121 4.31 6.79 10.50
CA LYS A 121 4.17 8.15 9.98
C LYS A 121 4.32 8.22 8.47
N LEU A 122 3.50 9.08 7.86
CA LEU A 122 3.67 9.46 6.47
C LEU A 122 4.89 10.39 6.35
N VAL A 123 5.77 10.08 5.42
CA VAL A 123 7.00 10.82 5.12
C VAL A 123 6.78 11.51 3.78
N TYR A 124 6.66 12.84 3.83
CA TYR A 124 6.51 13.72 2.68
C TYR A 124 7.83 14.46 2.44
N GLY A 125 8.16 14.74 1.18
CA GLY A 125 9.35 15.53 0.81
C GLY A 125 10.34 14.83 -0.14
N GLY A 126 9.98 13.68 -0.70
CA GLY A 126 10.67 13.04 -1.83
C GLY A 126 9.80 13.05 -3.11
N PRO A 127 10.30 12.48 -4.23
CA PRO A 127 9.51 12.35 -5.47
C PRO A 127 8.31 11.41 -5.33
N THR A 128 8.26 10.59 -4.27
CA THR A 128 7.15 9.68 -3.96
C THR A 128 6.85 9.75 -2.47
N ASP A 129 5.57 9.76 -2.12
CA ASP A 129 5.14 9.61 -0.74
C ASP A 129 5.62 8.27 -0.17
N SER A 130 5.91 8.25 1.13
CA SER A 130 6.39 7.06 1.82
C SER A 130 5.76 6.93 3.19
N ILE A 131 5.83 5.74 3.76
CA ILE A 131 5.45 5.49 5.14
C ILE A 131 6.66 4.93 5.90
N ALA A 132 6.96 5.54 7.04
CA ALA A 132 7.91 5.03 8.01
C ALA A 132 7.15 4.27 9.11
N LEU A 133 7.54 3.01 9.32
CA LEU A 133 6.97 2.05 10.24
C LEU A 133 8.06 1.67 11.25
N SER A 134 8.27 2.53 12.25
CA SER A 134 9.34 2.36 13.24
C SER A 134 9.17 1.05 14.02
N GLY A 135 10.25 0.28 14.13
CA GLY A 135 10.24 -1.02 14.82
C GLY A 135 9.70 -2.19 13.99
N SER A 136 9.13 -1.93 12.79
CA SER A 136 8.79 -2.99 11.84
C SER A 136 10.03 -3.60 11.17
N LYS A 137 9.88 -4.81 10.65
CA LYS A 137 10.87 -5.46 9.77
C LYS A 137 10.28 -5.58 8.38
N ILE A 138 10.95 -5.00 7.39
CA ILE A 138 10.54 -5.08 5.99
C ILE A 138 11.62 -5.83 5.21
N GLN A 139 11.23 -6.93 4.55
CA GLN A 139 12.12 -7.77 3.77
C GLN A 139 11.62 -7.84 2.34
N CYS A 140 12.43 -7.38 1.37
CA CYS A 140 12.15 -7.67 -0.04
C CYS A 140 12.39 -9.15 -0.32
N LEU A 141 11.40 -9.84 -0.87
CA LEU A 141 11.47 -11.26 -1.18
C LEU A 141 11.78 -11.53 -2.64
N ALA A 142 11.20 -10.71 -3.53
CA ALA A 142 11.39 -10.83 -4.97
C ALA A 142 11.25 -9.46 -5.65
N SER A 143 11.97 -9.27 -6.75
CA SER A 143 11.79 -8.15 -7.67
C SER A 143 12.00 -8.61 -9.11
N GLY A 144 11.26 -8.01 -10.03
CA GLY A 144 11.41 -8.24 -11.46
C GLY A 144 12.69 -7.59 -12.02
N ARG A 145 13.20 -6.56 -11.34
CA ARG A 145 14.46 -5.87 -11.68
C ARG A 145 15.23 -5.54 -10.39
N ARG A 146 15.68 -4.30 -10.23
CA ARG A 146 16.51 -3.80 -9.11
C ARG A 146 15.72 -3.19 -7.97
N GLU A 147 14.40 -3.35 -7.93
CA GLU A 147 13.55 -2.73 -6.90
C GLU A 147 13.99 -3.14 -5.49
N CYS A 148 14.32 -4.41 -5.26
CA CYS A 148 14.84 -4.85 -3.96
C CYS A 148 16.16 -4.18 -3.56
N GLU A 149 17.08 -3.95 -4.51
CA GLU A 149 18.34 -3.26 -4.23
C GLU A 149 18.10 -1.77 -3.89
N TRP A 150 17.19 -1.12 -4.62
CA TRP A 150 16.89 0.30 -4.47
C TRP A 150 16.10 0.56 -3.18
N MET A 151 15.10 -0.26 -2.91
CA MET A 151 14.28 -0.16 -1.71
C MET A 151 14.97 -0.71 -0.48
N GLY A 152 16.00 -1.55 -0.62
CA GLY A 152 16.69 -2.18 0.52
C GLY A 152 17.17 -1.19 1.58
N LYS A 153 17.68 -0.02 1.17
CA LYS A 153 18.06 1.05 2.12
C LYS A 153 16.87 1.67 2.86
N ASN A 154 15.72 1.77 2.20
CA ASN A 154 14.49 2.28 2.81
C ASN A 154 13.88 1.22 3.74
N PHE A 155 13.82 -0.04 3.30
CA PHE A 155 13.33 -1.17 4.08
C PHE A 155 14.16 -1.40 5.34
N ALA A 156 15.49 -1.26 5.27
CA ALA A 156 16.37 -1.32 6.43
C ALA A 156 16.08 -0.22 7.47
N LYS A 157 15.44 0.88 7.06
CA LYS A 157 14.96 1.97 7.94
C LYS A 157 13.49 1.82 8.32
N GLY A 158 12.85 0.70 7.99
CA GLY A 158 11.41 0.50 8.17
C GLY A 158 10.56 1.45 7.32
N THR A 159 11.08 1.93 6.19
CA THR A 159 10.39 2.88 5.30
C THR A 159 10.01 2.21 3.99
N MET A 160 8.79 2.41 3.53
CA MET A 160 8.29 1.86 2.27
C MET A 160 7.66 2.95 1.41
N VAL A 161 7.88 2.85 0.09
CA VAL A 161 7.23 3.72 -0.89
C VAL A 161 5.73 3.44 -0.88
N ARG A 162 4.93 4.51 -0.87
CA ARG A 162 3.48 4.44 -0.93
C ARG A 162 3.03 5.10 -2.23
N PHE A 163 2.14 4.42 -2.97
CA PHE A 163 1.70 4.89 -4.30
C PHE A 163 0.41 5.71 -4.25
N GLY A 164 -0.24 5.77 -3.09
CA GLY A 164 -1.44 6.58 -2.85
C GLY A 164 -1.42 7.32 -1.49
N PRO A 165 -2.48 8.08 -1.17
CA PRO A 165 -3.77 8.06 -1.84
C PRO A 165 -3.67 8.75 -3.20
N ILE A 166 -4.34 8.17 -4.18
CA ILE A 166 -4.85 8.95 -5.29
C ILE A 166 -5.59 10.13 -4.63
N ASP A 167 -5.05 11.35 -4.71
CA ASP A 167 -5.46 12.51 -3.91
C ASP A 167 -6.94 12.49 -3.53
N LEU A 168 -7.25 12.38 -2.23
CA LEU A 168 -8.62 12.49 -1.68
C LEU A 168 -9.07 13.96 -1.54
N ASP A 169 -8.34 14.89 -2.16
CA ASP A 169 -8.60 16.31 -2.14
C ASP A 169 -8.67 16.83 -3.59
N GLU A 170 -9.88 16.80 -4.16
CA GLU A 170 -10.62 18.04 -4.42
C GLU A 170 -11.83 18.09 -3.49
#